data_AF-Q4E1D8-F1
#
_entry.id   AF-Q4E1D8-F1
#
_cell.length_a   1.000
_cell.length_b   1.000
_cell.length_c   1.000
_cell.angle_alpha   90.00
_cell.angle_beta   90.00
_cell.angle_gamma   90.00
#
_symmetry.space_group_name_H-M   'P 1'
#
loop_
_entity.id
_entity.type
_entity.pdbx_description
1 polymer ?
#
loop_
_entity_poly.entity_id
_entity_poly.type
_entity_poly.pdbx_seq_one_letter_code
_entity_poly.pdbx_strand_id
1 'polypeptide(L)'
;MPPLPRGTVMVSEACKGGKIIRLMQRHRYVVEGMDNDVCDFVCGRTCVLYVNDLNRLCDESYRAAVSQRISFANAQVITAGSRIVLLLLVDSTDPRPDVLAWLNLHCSVELRCAVMLCWTEEECASYLEGLAVFSVGSVDYRLSNKKESAPIPVLIEAFTQTPQLMTRNDVVRAAHRYGSVAELLTASLEDLASLPGFGPKRAGRLHTVLHAGFHASRRLVSDLLTESNELCGVDEMRSAPDRVSAREKMLQVLNQLRCREMEDESPTD
;
A
#
# COMPACT_ATOMS: atom_id res chain seq x y z
N MET A 1 1.08 -9.62 41.79
CA MET A 1 -0.01 -9.97 40.84
C MET A 1 0.63 -10.45 39.55
N PRO A 2 0.15 -11.54 38.94
CA PRO A 2 0.58 -11.88 37.59
C PRO A 2 0.17 -10.73 36.65
N PRO A 3 1.02 -10.38 35.69
CA PRO A 3 0.75 -9.22 34.87
C PRO A 3 -0.38 -9.54 33.87
N LEU A 4 -1.27 -8.57 33.59
CA LEU A 4 -2.49 -8.73 32.78
C LEU A 4 -2.22 -9.23 31.35
N PRO A 5 -3.06 -10.12 30.78
CA PRO A 5 -2.90 -10.57 29.40
C PRO A 5 -3.00 -9.42 28.40
N ARG A 6 -2.24 -9.49 27.31
CA ARG A 6 -2.25 -8.44 26.25
C ARG A 6 -3.48 -8.51 25.36
N GLY A 7 -4.06 -9.70 25.22
CA GLY A 7 -5.24 -9.97 24.40
C GLY A 7 -5.54 -11.46 24.35
N THR A 8 -6.59 -11.82 23.61
CA THR A 8 -7.03 -13.21 23.40
C THR A 8 -7.01 -13.54 21.91
N VAL A 9 -6.55 -14.74 21.56
CA VAL A 9 -6.62 -15.30 20.20
C VAL A 9 -7.23 -16.69 20.26
N MET A 10 -8.19 -16.95 19.39
CA MET A 10 -8.81 -18.26 19.24
C MET A 10 -8.03 -19.09 18.23
N VAL A 11 -7.94 -20.41 18.43
CA VAL A 11 -7.13 -21.31 17.61
C VAL A 11 -7.88 -22.61 17.32
N SER A 12 -7.78 -23.08 16.08
CA SER A 12 -8.28 -24.40 15.68
C SER A 12 -7.52 -25.54 16.35
N GLU A 13 -8.14 -26.71 16.45
CA GLU A 13 -7.50 -27.91 17.01
C GLU A 13 -6.20 -28.26 16.26
N ALA A 14 -6.17 -28.05 14.94
CA ALA A 14 -5.02 -28.34 14.09
C ALA A 14 -3.77 -27.53 14.48
N CYS A 15 -3.94 -26.31 15.03
CA CYS A 15 -2.84 -25.40 15.32
C CYS A 15 -2.48 -25.31 16.81
N LYS A 16 -3.27 -25.89 17.73
CA LYS A 16 -3.06 -25.79 19.20
C LYS A 16 -1.67 -26.26 19.68
N GLY A 17 -1.04 -27.21 18.98
CA GLY A 17 0.28 -27.75 19.32
C GLY A 17 1.48 -27.01 18.71
N GLY A 18 1.24 -26.00 17.87
CA GLY A 18 2.28 -25.35 17.07
C GLY A 18 3.26 -24.50 17.91
N LYS A 19 4.45 -24.27 17.36
CA LYS A 19 5.45 -23.37 17.97
C LYS A 19 4.94 -21.93 18.09
N ILE A 20 4.13 -21.47 17.13
CA ILE A 20 3.45 -20.16 17.15
C ILE A 20 2.66 -19.96 18.45
N ILE A 21 1.92 -20.98 18.91
CA ILE A 21 1.14 -20.89 20.16
C ILE A 21 2.02 -20.70 21.38
N ARG A 22 3.14 -21.43 21.44
CA ARG A 22 4.13 -21.29 22.53
C ARG A 22 4.74 -19.88 22.54
N LEU A 23 5.01 -19.32 21.37
CA LEU A 23 5.51 -17.95 21.21
C LEU A 23 4.48 -16.92 21.69
N MET A 24 3.22 -17.05 21.29
CA MET A 24 2.14 -16.15 21.73
C MET A 24 1.90 -16.20 23.25
N GLN A 25 1.96 -17.40 23.85
CA GLN A 25 1.88 -17.56 25.30
C GLN A 25 3.04 -16.88 26.01
N ARG A 26 4.27 -16.97 25.46
CA ARG A 26 5.44 -16.25 25.97
C ARG A 26 5.26 -14.73 25.89
N HIS A 27 4.60 -14.23 24.85
CA HIS A 27 4.24 -12.83 24.68
C HIS A 27 2.99 -12.40 25.46
N ARG A 28 2.46 -13.29 26.33
CA ARG A 28 1.40 -13.03 27.31
C ARG A 28 0.02 -12.81 26.68
N TYR A 29 -0.24 -13.51 25.58
CA TYR A 29 -1.57 -13.67 25.01
C TYR A 29 -2.29 -14.89 25.58
N VAL A 30 -3.61 -14.78 25.75
CA VAL A 30 -4.48 -15.90 26.12
C VAL A 30 -4.86 -16.62 24.83
N VAL A 31 -4.67 -17.93 24.81
CA VAL A 31 -4.96 -18.78 23.67
C VAL A 31 -6.15 -19.66 24.02
N GLU A 32 -7.24 -19.49 23.30
CA GLU A 32 -8.49 -20.23 23.50
C GLU A 32 -8.76 -21.16 22.32
N GLY A 33 -9.42 -22.29 22.58
CA GLY A 33 -9.81 -23.23 21.52
C GLY A 33 -11.06 -22.76 20.81
N MET A 34 -11.10 -22.88 19.48
CA MET A 34 -12.29 -22.63 18.67
C MET A 34 -13.01 -23.95 18.38
N ASP A 35 -14.34 -23.93 18.43
CA ASP A 35 -15.19 -25.10 18.17
C ASP A 35 -15.41 -25.38 16.67
N ASN A 36 -15.18 -24.37 15.82
CA ASN A 36 -15.41 -24.43 14.38
C ASN A 36 -14.10 -24.32 13.60
N ASP A 37 -13.70 -25.34 12.84
CA ASP A 37 -12.47 -25.37 12.04
C ASP A 37 -12.53 -24.55 10.73
N VAL A 38 -13.25 -23.44 10.72
CA VAL A 38 -13.37 -22.57 9.53
C VAL A 38 -12.05 -21.85 9.24
N CYS A 39 -11.33 -21.48 10.30
CA CYS A 39 -10.06 -20.77 10.23
C CYS A 39 -9.06 -21.38 11.21
N ASP A 40 -7.78 -21.12 10.98
CA ASP A 40 -6.72 -21.65 11.84
C ASP A 40 -6.54 -20.79 13.10
N PHE A 41 -6.72 -19.47 12.96
CA PHE A 41 -6.72 -18.52 14.07
C PHE A 41 -7.84 -17.48 13.90
N VAL A 42 -8.37 -16.96 15.01
CA VAL A 42 -9.25 -15.79 15.02
C VAL A 42 -8.69 -14.75 15.98
N CYS A 43 -8.31 -13.61 15.41
CA CYS A 43 -7.71 -12.47 16.09
C CYS A 43 -8.71 -11.31 16.05
N GLY A 44 -9.53 -11.17 17.10
CA GLY A 44 -10.57 -10.15 17.16
C GLY A 44 -11.62 -10.31 16.06
N ARG A 45 -11.65 -9.39 15.08
CA ARG A 45 -12.54 -9.44 13.89
C ARG A 45 -11.84 -9.96 12.63
N THR A 46 -10.66 -10.53 12.78
CA THR A 46 -9.85 -11.01 11.67
C THR A 46 -9.69 -12.52 11.78
N CYS A 47 -10.14 -13.21 10.74
CA CYS A 47 -10.03 -14.65 10.58
C CYS A 47 -8.75 -14.95 9.79
N VAL A 48 -7.91 -15.83 10.30
CA VAL A 48 -6.61 -16.14 9.71
C VAL A 48 -6.55 -17.60 9.30
N LEU A 49 -6.22 -17.84 8.03
CA LEU A 49 -5.85 -19.14 7.49
C LEU A 49 -4.33 -19.21 7.45
N TYR A 50 -3.75 -20.29 7.96
CA TYR A 50 -2.30 -20.45 8.09
C TYR A 50 -1.79 -21.54 7.16
N VAL A 51 -0.76 -21.19 6.38
CA VAL A 51 0.00 -22.12 5.55
C VAL A 51 1.43 -22.14 6.08
N ASN A 52 1.82 -23.30 6.61
CA ASN A 52 3.10 -23.49 7.30
C ASN A 52 4.32 -23.55 6.39
N ASP A 53 4.14 -23.78 5.09
CA ASP A 53 5.21 -23.82 4.11
C ASP A 53 4.68 -23.36 2.75
N LEU A 54 5.20 -22.23 2.28
CA LEU A 54 4.88 -21.67 0.97
C LEU A 54 5.12 -22.67 -0.16
N ASN A 55 6.14 -23.54 -0.07
CA ASN A 55 6.47 -24.47 -1.13
C ASN A 55 5.37 -25.51 -1.39
N ARG A 56 4.48 -25.76 -0.41
CA ARG A 56 3.31 -26.61 -0.61
C ARG A 56 2.37 -26.04 -1.68
N LEU A 57 2.35 -24.72 -1.86
CA LEU A 57 1.61 -24.09 -2.94
C LEU A 57 2.28 -24.28 -4.31
N CYS A 58 3.38 -25.00 -4.44
CA CYS A 58 3.86 -25.42 -5.76
C CYS A 58 2.98 -26.53 -6.36
N ASP A 59 2.27 -27.28 -5.52
CA ASP A 59 1.31 -28.31 -5.93
C ASP A 59 -0.05 -27.66 -6.21
N GLU A 60 -0.54 -27.84 -7.44
CA GLU A 60 -1.82 -27.28 -7.89
C GLU A 60 -2.99 -27.87 -7.12
N SER A 61 -2.90 -29.13 -6.67
CA SER A 61 -3.95 -29.74 -5.85
C SER A 61 -4.07 -29.05 -4.48
N TYR A 62 -2.94 -28.64 -3.91
CA TYR A 62 -2.90 -27.91 -2.65
C TYR A 62 -3.37 -26.45 -2.84
N ARG A 63 -3.02 -25.80 -3.95
CA ARG A 63 -3.57 -24.48 -4.31
C ARG A 63 -5.10 -24.52 -4.40
N ALA A 64 -5.65 -25.53 -5.08
CA ALA A 64 -7.10 -25.72 -5.18
C ALA A 64 -7.75 -25.91 -3.80
N ALA A 65 -7.13 -26.70 -2.91
CA ALA A 65 -7.61 -26.88 -1.55
C ALA A 65 -7.58 -25.56 -0.74
N VAL A 66 -6.52 -24.77 -0.86
CA VAL A 66 -6.41 -23.45 -0.19
C VAL A 66 -7.46 -22.47 -0.74
N SER A 67 -7.65 -22.44 -2.06
CA SER A 67 -8.69 -21.64 -2.72
C SER A 67 -10.09 -22.00 -2.21
N GLN A 68 -10.40 -23.29 -2.08
CA GLN A 68 -11.66 -23.76 -1.51
C GLN A 68 -11.82 -23.36 -0.04
N ARG A 69 -10.77 -23.50 0.78
CA ARG A 69 -10.79 -23.06 2.20
C ARG A 69 -11.07 -21.56 2.32
N ILE A 70 -10.40 -20.74 1.52
CA ILE A 70 -10.62 -19.27 1.50
C ILE A 70 -12.05 -18.96 1.07
N SER A 71 -12.56 -19.61 0.03
CA SER A 71 -13.92 -19.39 -0.48
C SER A 71 -14.99 -19.77 0.55
N PHE A 72 -14.81 -20.93 1.22
CA PHE A 72 -15.69 -21.40 2.28
C PHE A 72 -15.66 -20.47 3.51
N ALA A 73 -14.47 -20.05 3.94
CA ALA A 73 -14.32 -19.10 5.03
C ALA A 73 -14.98 -17.76 4.68
N ASN A 74 -14.79 -17.26 3.45
CA ASN A 74 -15.42 -16.02 2.98
C ASN A 74 -16.95 -16.11 3.05
N ALA A 75 -17.54 -17.21 2.58
CA ALA A 75 -18.99 -17.40 2.63
C ALA A 75 -19.57 -17.32 4.05
N GLN A 76 -18.83 -17.80 5.06
CA GLN A 76 -19.27 -17.72 6.46
C GLN A 76 -18.98 -16.37 7.12
N VAL A 77 -17.81 -15.79 6.82
CA VAL A 77 -17.26 -14.60 7.47
C VAL A 77 -17.91 -13.30 6.96
N ILE A 78 -18.36 -13.25 5.69
CA ILE A 78 -19.02 -12.07 5.12
C ILE A 78 -20.23 -11.65 5.97
N THR A 79 -20.96 -12.61 6.55
CA THR A 79 -22.10 -12.33 7.43
C THR A 79 -21.70 -11.62 8.73
N ALA A 80 -20.48 -11.86 9.21
CA ALA A 80 -19.97 -11.32 10.48
C ALA A 80 -19.16 -10.01 10.33
N GLY A 81 -18.97 -9.50 9.11
CA GLY A 81 -18.13 -8.33 8.85
C GLY A 81 -16.65 -8.53 9.22
N SER A 82 -16.23 -9.78 9.39
CA SER A 82 -14.84 -10.13 9.68
C SER A 82 -14.02 -10.15 8.38
N ARG A 83 -12.71 -9.97 8.49
CA ARG A 83 -11.80 -9.99 7.32
C ARG A 83 -10.98 -11.27 7.33
N ILE A 84 -10.72 -11.80 6.15
CA ILE A 84 -9.90 -13.00 5.99
C ILE A 84 -8.48 -12.62 5.61
N VAL A 85 -7.54 -13.20 6.35
CA VAL A 85 -6.10 -13.08 6.10
C VAL A 85 -5.56 -14.48 5.83
N LEU A 86 -4.79 -14.64 4.76
CA LEU A 86 -3.96 -15.82 4.51
C LEU A 86 -2.54 -15.50 4.97
N LEU A 87 -2.11 -16.15 6.06
CA LEU A 87 -0.79 -16.04 6.64
C LEU A 87 0.09 -17.19 6.14
N LEU A 88 1.18 -16.89 5.45
CA LEU A 88 2.08 -17.91 4.91
C LEU A 88 3.48 -17.79 5.49
N LEU A 89 4.03 -18.92 5.94
CA LEU A 89 5.43 -19.04 6.32
C LEU A 89 6.27 -19.42 5.09
N VAL A 90 7.24 -18.57 4.77
CA VAL A 90 8.16 -18.69 3.65
C VAL A 90 9.44 -19.34 4.17
N ASP A 91 9.63 -20.62 3.85
CA ASP A 91 10.83 -21.39 4.23
C ASP A 91 11.91 -21.38 3.12
N SER A 92 11.63 -20.74 1.97
CA SER A 92 12.56 -20.66 0.84
C SER A 92 13.14 -19.26 0.65
N THR A 93 14.39 -19.19 0.22
CA THR A 93 15.07 -17.91 -0.10
C THR A 93 14.54 -17.27 -1.38
N ASP A 94 13.97 -18.07 -2.28
CA ASP A 94 13.50 -17.62 -3.59
C ASP A 94 12.12 -18.25 -3.91
N PRO A 95 11.02 -17.63 -3.46
CA PRO A 95 9.67 -18.12 -3.73
C PRO A 95 9.36 -18.03 -5.23
N ARG A 96 8.80 -19.10 -5.81
CA ARG A 96 8.54 -19.14 -7.25
C ARG A 96 7.59 -18.00 -7.66
N PRO A 97 7.89 -17.27 -8.76
CA PRO A 97 7.11 -16.12 -9.18
C PRO A 97 5.67 -16.48 -9.58
N ASP A 98 5.42 -17.69 -10.09
CA ASP A 98 4.08 -18.18 -10.42
C ASP A 98 3.20 -18.32 -9.17
N VAL A 99 3.76 -18.85 -8.07
CA VAL A 99 3.05 -18.96 -6.78
C VAL A 99 2.69 -17.58 -6.25
N LEU A 100 3.63 -16.62 -6.31
CA LEU A 100 3.40 -15.24 -5.85
C LEU A 100 2.35 -14.52 -6.71
N ALA A 101 2.39 -14.72 -8.03
CA ALA A 101 1.39 -14.19 -8.94
C ALA A 101 0.00 -14.75 -8.62
N TRP A 102 -0.09 -16.06 -8.38
CA TRP A 102 -1.32 -16.73 -7.97
C TRP A 102 -1.85 -16.19 -6.63
N LEU A 103 -1.00 -16.03 -5.60
CA LEU A 103 -1.40 -15.44 -4.32
C LEU A 103 -1.93 -14.01 -4.48
N ASN A 104 -1.27 -13.19 -5.29
CA ASN A 104 -1.69 -11.82 -5.50
C ASN A 104 -3.01 -11.75 -6.27
N LEU A 105 -3.09 -12.40 -7.44
CA LEU A 105 -4.24 -12.26 -8.33
C LEU A 105 -5.42 -13.12 -7.86
N HIS A 106 -5.21 -14.41 -7.61
CA HIS A 106 -6.29 -15.33 -7.23
C HIS A 106 -6.75 -15.07 -5.78
N CYS A 107 -5.84 -15.18 -4.81
CA CYS A 107 -6.24 -15.04 -3.41
C CYS A 107 -6.65 -13.60 -3.06
N SER A 108 -5.89 -12.59 -3.51
CA SER A 108 -6.16 -11.21 -3.09
C SER A 108 -7.24 -10.49 -3.90
N VAL A 109 -7.23 -10.64 -5.23
CA VAL A 109 -8.16 -9.87 -6.10
C VAL A 109 -9.48 -10.58 -6.28
N GLU A 110 -9.44 -11.87 -6.66
CA GLU A 110 -10.63 -12.68 -6.93
C GLU A 110 -11.34 -13.04 -5.62
N LEU A 111 -10.63 -13.69 -4.69
CA LEU A 111 -11.20 -14.15 -3.42
C LEU A 111 -11.26 -13.07 -2.33
N ARG A 112 -10.76 -11.85 -2.57
CA ARG A 112 -10.78 -10.73 -1.60
C ARG A 112 -10.14 -11.07 -0.24
N CYS A 113 -9.11 -11.92 -0.24
CA CYS A 113 -8.37 -12.30 0.95
C CYS A 113 -7.10 -11.44 1.09
N ALA A 114 -6.77 -10.97 2.30
CA ALA A 114 -5.49 -10.29 2.51
C ALA A 114 -4.37 -11.33 2.64
N VAL A 115 -3.32 -11.26 1.83
CA VAL A 115 -2.19 -12.20 1.91
C VAL A 115 -1.05 -11.56 2.71
N MET A 116 -0.52 -12.28 3.70
CA MET A 116 0.62 -11.88 4.52
C MET A 116 1.71 -12.96 4.48
N LEU A 117 2.93 -12.57 4.13
CA LEU A 117 4.11 -13.43 4.11
C LEU A 117 4.94 -13.22 5.38
N CYS A 118 5.46 -14.30 5.94
CA CYS A 118 6.35 -14.32 7.11
C CYS A 118 7.56 -15.18 6.80
N TRP A 119 8.72 -14.88 7.38
CA TRP A 119 9.95 -15.65 7.18
C TRP A 119 10.33 -16.45 8.43
N THR A 120 9.70 -16.14 9.57
CA THR A 120 9.92 -16.85 10.84
C THR A 120 8.61 -17.07 11.57
N GLU A 121 8.56 -18.08 12.43
CA GLU A 121 7.39 -18.33 13.28
C GLU A 121 7.22 -17.22 14.34
N GLU A 122 8.30 -16.54 14.73
CA GLU A 122 8.29 -15.35 15.57
C GLU A 122 7.59 -14.17 14.90
N GLU A 123 7.82 -13.96 13.61
CA GLU A 123 7.06 -12.98 12.81
C GLU A 123 5.60 -13.37 12.69
N CYS A 124 5.29 -14.65 12.42
CA CYS A 124 3.92 -15.14 12.39
C CYS A 124 3.17 -14.81 13.69
N ALA A 125 3.78 -15.12 14.84
CA ALA A 125 3.22 -14.80 16.15
C ALA A 125 3.02 -13.28 16.32
N SER A 126 4.04 -12.48 15.98
CA SER A 126 3.98 -11.02 16.09
C SER A 126 2.88 -10.40 15.21
N TYR A 127 2.64 -10.95 14.02
CA TYR A 127 1.57 -10.51 13.14
C TYR A 127 0.19 -10.89 13.69
N LEU A 128 0.00 -12.12 14.18
CA LEU A 128 -1.26 -12.52 14.84
C LEU A 128 -1.59 -11.62 16.04
N GLU A 129 -0.59 -11.24 16.82
CA GLU A 129 -0.73 -10.28 17.91
C GLU A 129 -1.14 -8.90 17.42
N GLY A 130 -0.49 -8.41 16.35
CA GLY A 130 -0.85 -7.16 15.69
C GLY A 130 -2.30 -7.15 15.21
N LEU A 131 -2.74 -8.25 14.59
CA LEU A 131 -4.10 -8.44 14.11
C LEU A 131 -5.13 -8.52 15.25
N ALA A 132 -4.74 -9.03 16.42
CA ALA A 132 -5.61 -9.11 17.59
C ALA A 132 -5.85 -7.73 18.23
N VAL A 133 -4.82 -6.88 18.27
CA VAL A 133 -4.93 -5.50 18.78
C VAL A 133 -5.57 -4.57 17.76
N PHE A 134 -5.14 -4.69 16.51
CA PHE A 134 -5.59 -3.89 15.39
C PHE A 134 -6.28 -4.81 14.40
N SER A 135 -7.62 -4.78 14.38
CA SER A 135 -8.34 -5.34 13.24
C SER A 135 -7.81 -4.67 11.97
N VAL A 136 -7.73 -5.43 10.86
CA VAL A 136 -7.33 -4.94 9.52
C VAL A 136 -8.34 -3.92 9.00
N GLY A 137 -8.57 -2.82 9.70
CA GLY A 137 -9.39 -1.71 9.25
C GLY A 137 -8.76 -1.07 8.02
N SER A 138 -9.56 -0.32 7.27
CA SER A 138 -8.96 0.74 6.47
C SER A 138 -8.20 1.63 7.44
N VAL A 139 -6.88 1.46 7.51
CA VAL A 139 -6.02 2.51 8.05
C VAL A 139 -6.34 3.69 7.16
N ASP A 140 -7.06 4.67 7.70
CA ASP A 140 -7.26 5.92 7.01
C ASP A 140 -5.86 6.55 6.90
N TYR A 141 -5.14 6.22 5.83
CA TYR A 141 -3.91 6.90 5.42
C TYR A 141 -4.15 8.42 5.34
N ARG A 142 -5.42 8.83 5.19
CA ARG A 142 -5.87 10.22 5.25
C ARG A 142 -5.69 10.87 6.62
N LEU A 143 -5.68 10.15 7.74
CA LEU A 143 -5.53 10.75 9.08
C LEU A 143 -4.07 11.04 9.44
N SER A 144 -3.09 10.28 8.94
CA SER A 144 -1.67 10.57 9.19
C SER A 144 -1.23 11.89 8.55
N ASN A 145 -1.83 12.27 7.41
CA ASN A 145 -1.51 13.52 6.72
C ASN A 145 -2.33 14.73 7.22
N LYS A 146 -3.18 14.57 8.24
CA LYS A 146 -3.98 15.67 8.80
C LYS A 146 -3.24 16.57 9.79
N LYS A 147 -1.95 16.38 10.04
CA LYS A 147 -1.13 17.44 10.64
C LYS A 147 -0.92 18.53 9.59
N GLU A 148 -1.95 19.37 9.43
CA GLU A 148 -1.82 20.82 9.24
C GLU A 148 -0.53 21.19 8.52
N SER A 149 -0.46 20.87 7.23
CA SER A 149 0.73 21.22 6.47
C SER A 149 0.78 22.73 6.37
N ALA A 150 1.55 23.35 7.26
CA ALA A 150 2.03 24.70 7.02
C ALA A 150 2.58 24.76 5.57
N PRO A 151 2.38 25.87 4.84
CA PRO A 151 2.74 25.95 3.43
C PRO A 151 4.23 25.66 3.20
N ILE A 152 5.08 25.98 4.19
CA ILE A 152 6.53 25.80 4.13
C ILE A 152 6.93 24.31 4.04
N PRO A 153 6.48 23.39 4.91
CA PRO A 153 6.70 21.95 4.77
C PRO A 153 6.39 21.39 3.37
N VAL A 154 5.22 21.70 2.81
CA VAL A 154 4.85 21.26 1.44
C VAL A 154 5.79 21.84 0.40
N LEU A 155 6.19 23.11 0.53
CA LEU A 155 7.17 23.71 -0.38
C LEU A 155 8.53 23.05 -0.27
N ILE A 156 8.99 22.75 0.95
CA ILE A 156 10.25 22.04 1.18
C ILE A 156 10.17 20.68 0.49
N GLU A 157 9.12 19.90 0.72
CA GLU A 157 8.93 18.60 0.08
C GLU A 157 8.96 18.72 -1.44
N ALA A 158 8.22 19.66 -2.03
CA ALA A 158 8.14 19.85 -3.47
C ALA A 158 9.48 20.26 -4.11
N PHE A 159 10.14 21.29 -3.58
CA PHE A 159 11.36 21.84 -4.19
C PHE A 159 12.63 21.02 -3.87
N THR A 160 12.61 20.17 -2.84
CA THR A 160 13.75 19.31 -2.50
C THR A 160 13.73 17.95 -3.18
N GLN A 161 12.70 17.63 -3.99
CA GLN A 161 12.70 16.45 -4.87
C GLN A 161 13.89 16.45 -5.85
N THR A 162 14.37 17.64 -6.22
CA THR A 162 15.59 17.83 -7.02
C THR A 162 16.59 18.67 -6.19
N PRO A 163 17.34 18.05 -5.26
CA PRO A 163 18.17 18.78 -4.31
C PRO A 163 19.30 19.58 -4.97
N GLN A 164 19.64 19.28 -6.24
CA GLN A 164 20.60 20.07 -7.01
C GLN A 164 20.08 21.49 -7.34
N LEU A 165 18.76 21.71 -7.29
CA LEU A 165 18.13 23.01 -7.54
C LEU A 165 18.04 23.82 -6.24
N MET A 166 17.37 23.30 -5.21
CA MET A 166 17.12 24.01 -3.95
C MET A 166 17.37 23.09 -2.74
N THR A 167 18.01 23.64 -1.70
CA THR A 167 18.11 22.98 -0.39
C THR A 167 16.94 23.43 0.49
N ARG A 168 16.68 22.74 1.60
CA ARG A 168 15.66 23.16 2.58
C ARG A 168 15.78 24.64 2.98
N ASN A 169 17.01 25.11 3.23
CA ASN A 169 17.25 26.51 3.63
C ASN A 169 16.97 27.49 2.48
N ASP A 170 17.22 27.08 1.24
CA ASP A 170 16.89 27.90 0.07
C ASP A 170 15.39 28.05 -0.11
N VAL A 171 14.63 26.97 0.10
CA VAL A 171 13.16 27.00 -0.01
C VAL A 171 12.57 27.92 1.05
N VAL A 172 13.02 27.82 2.29
CA VAL A 172 12.57 28.70 3.37
C VAL A 172 12.86 30.17 3.03
N ARG A 173 14.06 30.46 2.51
CA ARG A 173 14.43 31.82 2.09
C ARG A 173 13.60 32.34 0.92
N ALA A 174 13.38 31.51 -0.10
CA ALA A 174 12.55 31.84 -1.25
C ALA A 174 11.09 32.08 -0.83
N ALA A 175 10.54 31.23 0.04
CA ALA A 175 9.19 31.38 0.58
C ALA A 175 9.02 32.72 1.34
N HIS A 176 10.02 33.12 2.13
CA HIS A 176 9.99 34.42 2.80
C HIS A 176 10.18 35.62 1.86
N ARG A 177 10.88 35.46 0.73
CA ARG A 177 11.14 36.54 -0.24
C ARG A 177 9.95 36.80 -1.16
N TYR A 178 9.39 35.75 -1.76
CA TYR A 178 8.33 35.88 -2.76
C TYR A 178 6.93 35.88 -2.16
N GLY A 179 6.73 35.35 -0.95
CA GLY A 179 5.42 35.36 -0.27
C GLY A 179 4.37 34.41 -0.89
N SER A 180 4.40 34.18 -2.20
CA SER A 180 3.56 33.23 -2.92
C SER A 180 4.40 32.27 -3.78
N VAL A 181 3.88 31.06 -3.98
CA VAL A 181 4.52 30.05 -4.85
C VAL A 181 4.45 30.49 -6.32
N ALA A 182 3.36 31.15 -6.70
CA ALA A 182 3.17 31.69 -8.05
C ALA A 182 4.30 32.66 -8.42
N GLU A 183 4.62 33.59 -7.53
CA GLU A 183 5.73 34.54 -7.73
C GLU A 183 7.10 33.86 -7.82
N LEU A 184 7.35 32.81 -7.02
CA LEU A 184 8.59 32.03 -7.12
C LEU A 184 8.70 31.31 -8.48
N LEU A 185 7.59 30.78 -9.00
CA LEU A 185 7.56 30.05 -10.27
C LEU A 185 7.72 30.97 -11.49
N THR A 186 7.30 32.24 -11.40
CA THR A 186 7.40 33.25 -12.47
C THR A 186 8.53 34.25 -12.26
N ALA A 187 9.36 34.06 -11.25
CA ALA A 187 10.48 34.95 -10.93
C ALA A 187 11.50 35.01 -12.08
N SER A 188 12.00 36.22 -12.36
CA SER A 188 13.04 36.42 -13.38
C SER A 188 14.37 35.79 -12.94
N LEU A 189 15.26 35.57 -13.91
CA LEU A 189 16.61 35.07 -13.62
C LEU A 189 17.37 35.98 -12.63
N GLU A 190 17.18 37.30 -12.74
CA GLU A 190 17.81 38.30 -11.88
C GLU A 190 17.26 38.22 -10.45
N ASP A 191 15.95 38.05 -10.29
CA ASP A 191 15.30 37.90 -8.99
C ASP A 191 15.76 36.61 -8.29
N LEU A 192 15.87 35.50 -9.02
CA LEU A 192 16.38 34.24 -8.49
C LEU A 192 17.87 34.34 -8.11
N ALA A 193 18.67 35.09 -8.85
CA ALA A 193 20.07 35.35 -8.53
C ALA A 193 20.26 36.31 -7.33
N SER A 194 19.23 37.12 -7.01
CA SER A 194 19.24 38.01 -5.83
C SER A 194 19.10 37.26 -4.50
N LEU A 195 18.67 35.98 -4.52
CA LEU A 195 18.52 35.18 -3.33
C LEU A 195 19.91 34.88 -2.69
N PRO A 196 20.07 35.09 -1.37
CA PRO A 196 21.35 34.87 -0.71
C PRO A 196 21.75 33.39 -0.76
N GLY A 197 22.92 33.10 -1.34
CA GLY A 197 23.44 31.74 -1.56
C GLY A 197 23.05 31.12 -2.91
N PHE A 198 22.28 31.82 -3.73
CA PHE A 198 21.96 31.43 -5.09
C PHE A 198 22.94 32.09 -6.07
N GLY A 199 24.04 31.38 -6.36
CA GLY A 199 24.97 31.82 -7.41
C GLY A 199 24.30 31.83 -8.80
N PRO A 200 24.84 32.58 -9.78
CA PRO A 200 24.23 32.75 -11.11
C PRO A 200 24.01 31.42 -11.84
N LYS A 201 24.91 30.44 -11.66
CA LYS A 201 24.75 29.09 -12.22
C LYS A 201 23.53 28.35 -11.64
N ARG A 202 23.27 28.52 -10.35
CA ARG A 202 22.16 27.86 -9.65
C ARG A 202 20.83 28.53 -9.95
N ALA A 203 20.81 29.86 -9.97
CA ALA A 203 19.68 30.66 -10.43
C ALA A 203 19.32 30.32 -11.89
N GLY A 204 20.31 30.22 -12.78
CA GLY A 204 20.12 29.81 -14.17
C GLY A 204 19.46 28.42 -14.30
N ARG A 205 19.97 27.43 -13.57
CA ARG A 205 19.38 26.08 -13.56
C ARG A 205 17.94 26.07 -13.05
N LEU A 206 17.68 26.76 -11.94
CA LEU A 206 16.33 26.84 -11.38
C LEU A 206 15.38 27.53 -12.37
N HIS A 207 15.77 28.67 -12.93
CA HIS A 207 14.98 29.39 -13.93
C HIS A 207 14.66 28.51 -15.14
N THR A 208 15.65 27.79 -15.69
CA THR A 208 15.43 26.87 -16.82
C THR A 208 14.42 25.77 -16.49
N VAL A 209 14.46 25.21 -15.27
CA VAL A 209 13.51 24.16 -14.87
C VAL A 209 12.11 24.72 -14.68
N LEU A 210 11.97 25.87 -14.02
CA LEU A 210 10.67 26.49 -13.76
C LEU A 210 9.97 27.00 -15.04
N HIS A 211 10.76 27.41 -16.04
CA HIS A 211 10.27 27.92 -17.33
C HIS A 211 10.37 26.89 -18.46
N ALA A 212 10.70 25.64 -18.18
CA ALA A 212 10.67 24.59 -19.19
C ALA A 212 9.23 24.28 -19.58
N GLY A 213 8.93 24.30 -20.88
CA GLY A 213 7.62 23.87 -21.38
C GLY A 213 7.39 22.38 -21.15
N PHE A 214 6.18 22.01 -20.76
CA PHE A 214 5.81 20.60 -20.66
C PHE A 214 5.75 19.98 -22.06
N HIS A 215 6.52 18.92 -22.33
CA HIS A 215 6.59 18.31 -23.67
C HIS A 215 5.22 17.89 -24.23
N ALA A 216 4.30 17.43 -23.38
CA ALA A 216 2.99 16.94 -23.81
C ALA A 216 2.01 18.08 -24.17
N SER A 217 1.94 19.14 -23.36
CA SER A 217 0.98 20.23 -23.54
C SER A 217 1.55 21.46 -24.25
N ARG A 218 2.89 21.56 -24.35
CA ARG A 218 3.65 22.74 -24.78
C ARG A 218 3.34 24.02 -23.99
N ARG A 219 2.68 23.89 -22.84
CA ARG A 219 2.35 25.02 -21.96
C ARG A 219 3.51 25.36 -21.05
N LEU A 220 3.63 26.64 -20.72
CA LEU A 220 4.52 27.14 -19.68
C LEU A 220 3.77 27.25 -18.35
N VAL A 221 4.52 27.35 -17.25
CA VAL A 221 3.93 27.56 -15.92
C VAL A 221 3.17 28.89 -15.84
N SER A 222 3.66 29.93 -16.51
CA SER A 222 2.99 31.24 -16.62
C SER A 222 1.58 31.15 -17.21
N ASP A 223 1.39 30.27 -18.20
CA ASP A 223 0.11 30.11 -18.90
C ASP A 223 -0.93 29.49 -17.96
N LEU A 224 -0.50 28.50 -17.15
CA LEU A 224 -1.37 27.81 -16.18
C LEU A 224 -1.80 28.72 -15.02
N LEU A 225 -0.90 29.60 -14.56
CA LEU A 225 -1.21 30.54 -13.49
C LEU A 225 -2.20 31.62 -13.93
N THR A 226 -2.17 32.01 -15.21
CA THR A 226 -3.11 33.00 -15.77
C THR A 226 -4.53 32.44 -15.86
N GLU A 227 -4.69 31.20 -16.36
CA GLU A 227 -6.01 30.52 -16.44
C GLU A 227 -6.66 30.37 -15.05
N SER A 228 -5.85 30.17 -14.01
CA SER A 228 -6.34 30.00 -12.63
C SER A 228 -7.06 31.24 -12.10
N ASN A 229 -6.72 32.43 -12.61
CA ASN A 229 -7.33 33.69 -12.17
C ASN A 229 -8.65 34.00 -12.92
N GLU A 230 -8.87 33.41 -14.09
CA GLU A 230 -10.10 33.56 -14.87
C GLU A 230 -11.17 32.52 -14.49
N LEU A 231 -10.78 31.37 -13.95
CA LEU A 231 -11.67 30.24 -13.63
C LEU A 231 -12.35 30.31 -12.26
N CYS A 232 -12.45 31.50 -11.63
CA CYS A 232 -13.26 31.69 -10.42
C CYS A 232 -14.80 31.71 -10.70
N GLY A 233 -15.22 31.29 -11.89
CA GLY A 233 -16.60 30.91 -12.19
C GLY A 233 -16.82 29.44 -11.86
N VAL A 234 -17.76 29.18 -10.95
CA VAL A 234 -18.26 27.85 -10.58
C VAL A 234 -18.63 27.09 -11.85
N ASP A 235 -17.77 26.19 -12.31
CA ASP A 235 -18.17 25.21 -13.31
C ASP A 235 -17.54 23.85 -13.03
N GLU A 236 -18.38 22.86 -13.22
CA GLU A 236 -18.33 21.56 -12.59
C GLU A 236 -17.15 20.73 -13.08
N MET A 237 -16.48 20.09 -12.13
CA MET A 237 -16.05 18.69 -12.21
C MET A 237 -15.69 18.18 -13.62
N ARG A 238 -14.64 18.71 -14.25
CA ARG A 238 -14.00 17.99 -15.36
C ARG A 238 -13.51 16.65 -14.80
N SER A 239 -14.24 15.58 -15.14
CA SER A 239 -13.92 14.22 -14.73
C SER A 239 -12.48 13.94 -15.14
N ALA A 240 -11.61 13.72 -14.15
CA ALA A 240 -10.30 13.13 -14.38
C ALA A 240 -10.51 11.85 -15.21
N PRO A 241 -9.61 11.56 -16.19
CA PRO A 241 -9.74 10.37 -17.02
C PRO A 241 -9.97 9.17 -16.11
N ASP A 242 -11.05 8.42 -16.38
CA ASP A 242 -11.58 7.32 -15.56
C ASP A 242 -10.46 6.66 -14.75
N ARG A 243 -10.36 7.03 -13.46
CA ARG A 243 -9.47 6.33 -12.53
C ARG A 243 -10.13 4.98 -12.25
N VAL A 244 -9.97 4.08 -13.21
CA VAL A 244 -10.26 2.66 -13.07
C VAL A 244 -9.62 2.23 -11.77
N SER A 245 -10.44 1.68 -10.87
CA SER A 245 -10.02 1.26 -9.55
C SER A 245 -8.81 0.33 -9.70
N ALA A 246 -7.82 0.42 -8.81
CA ALA A 246 -6.66 -0.48 -8.86
C ALA A 246 -7.10 -1.96 -8.96
N ARG A 247 -8.22 -2.30 -8.30
CA ARG A 247 -8.86 -3.61 -8.39
C ARG A 247 -9.33 -3.97 -9.80
N GLU A 248 -9.97 -3.04 -10.51
CA GLU A 248 -10.45 -3.28 -11.87
C GLU A 248 -9.30 -3.50 -12.83
N LYS A 249 -8.20 -2.73 -12.68
CA LYS A 249 -6.97 -2.97 -13.44
C LYS A 249 -6.40 -4.36 -13.16
N MET A 250 -6.37 -4.78 -11.89
CA MET A 250 -5.88 -6.11 -11.52
C MET A 250 -6.80 -7.24 -12.04
N LEU A 251 -8.12 -7.07 -12.00
CA LEU A 251 -9.07 -8.02 -12.59
C LEU A 251 -8.91 -8.13 -14.10
N GLN A 252 -8.66 -7.02 -14.78
CA GLN A 252 -8.37 -7.02 -16.22
C GLN A 252 -7.09 -7.82 -16.52
N VAL A 253 -6.03 -7.62 -15.73
CA VAL A 253 -4.78 -8.39 -15.86
C VAL A 253 -5.02 -9.88 -15.58
N LEU A 254 -5.77 -10.23 -14.54
CA LEU A 254 -6.12 -11.62 -14.23
C LEU A 254 -6.86 -12.29 -15.41
N ASN A 255 -7.85 -11.61 -15.99
CA ASN A 255 -8.57 -12.13 -17.16
C ASN A 255 -7.66 -12.30 -18.37
N GLN A 256 -6.73 -11.36 -18.62
CA GLN A 256 -5.76 -11.48 -19.71
C GLN A 256 -4.83 -12.68 -19.55
N LEU A 257 -4.36 -12.95 -18.32
CA LEU A 257 -3.51 -14.12 -18.05
C LEU A 257 -4.27 -15.43 -18.25
N ARG A 258 -5.52 -15.50 -17.76
CA ARG A 258 -6.36 -16.69 -17.94
C ARG A 258 -6.66 -16.98 -19.41
N CYS A 259 -6.84 -15.94 -20.24
CA CYS A 259 -7.01 -16.13 -21.68
C CYS A 259 -5.75 -16.72 -22.33
N ARG A 260 -4.55 -16.29 -21.92
CA ARG A 260 -3.28 -16.81 -22.45
C ARG A 260 -3.06 -18.28 -22.08
N GLU A 261 -3.39 -18.66 -20.85
CA GLU A 261 -3.27 -20.05 -20.40
C GLU A 261 -4.19 -20.99 -21.21
N MET A 262 -5.40 -20.55 -21.57
CA MET A 262 -6.30 -21.34 -22.43
C MET A 262 -5.81 -21.44 -23.88
N GLU A 263 -5.08 -20.46 -24.39
CA GLU A 263 -4.48 -20.50 -25.73
C GLU A 263 -3.32 -21.52 -25.76
N ASP A 264 -2.50 -21.57 -24.71
CA ASP A 264 -1.36 -22.49 -24.59
C ASP A 264 -1.79 -23.96 -24.33
N GLU A 265 -2.94 -24.20 -23.68
CA GLU A 265 -3.49 -25.55 -23.45
C GLU A 265 -4.24 -26.13 -24.66
N SER A 266 -4.45 -25.36 -25.73
CA SER A 266 -5.00 -25.90 -26.97
C SER A 266 -3.93 -26.74 -27.70
N PRO A 267 -4.09 -28.07 -27.82
CA PRO A 267 -3.10 -28.88 -28.51
C PRO A 267 -3.15 -28.52 -30.00
N THR A 268 -1.99 -28.23 -30.59
CA THR A 268 -1.80 -28.41 -32.03
C THR A 268 -2.21 -29.84 -32.38
N ASP A 269 -3.36 -29.98 -33.04
CA ASP A 269 -3.72 -31.16 -33.84
C ASP A 269 -2.60 -31.51 -34.84
#